data_AF-A0A1I8B2M8-F1
#
_entry.id   AF-A0A1I8B2M8-F1
#
_cell.length_a   1.000
_cell.length_b   1.000
_cell.length_c   1.000
_cell.angle_alpha   90.00
_cell.angle_beta   90.00
_cell.angle_gamma   90.00
#
_symmetry.space_group_name_H-M   'P 1'
#
loop_
_entity.id
_entity.type
_entity.pdbx_description
1 polymer ?
#
loop_
_entity_poly.entity_id
_entity_poly.type
_entity_poly.pdbx_seq_one_letter_code
_entity_poly.pdbx_strand_id
1 'polypeptide(L)'
;MSQELRTPWSRWDLPNSEHDPSFYNCIYGVPNSVQQVIQECHIDVDCCEKTCCDSNWRSKYTLVIGLLALFCLLVIISLIVWLIIWLINRGKDKKQRQELEDANNINNQNPQNHLNIDTLESRIY
;
A
#
# COMPACT_ATOMS: atom_id res chain seq x y z
N MET A 1 -44.96 7.32 37.77
CA MET A 1 -44.50 5.95 37.52
C MET A 1 -44.62 5.70 36.03
N SER A 2 -43.53 5.86 35.28
CA SER A 2 -43.55 5.70 33.83
C SER A 2 -43.16 4.26 33.51
N GLN A 3 -44.05 3.51 32.87
CA GLN A 3 -43.76 2.18 32.34
C GLN A 3 -42.98 2.36 31.04
N GLU A 4 -41.70 1.97 31.03
CA GLU A 4 -40.88 2.02 29.82
C GLU A 4 -41.29 0.91 28.84
N LEU A 5 -41.55 1.35 27.61
CA LEU A 5 -42.00 0.53 26.48
C LEU A 5 -40.84 -0.37 26.04
N ARG A 6 -40.85 -1.65 26.46
CA ARG A 6 -39.81 -2.61 26.08
C ARG A 6 -39.81 -2.82 24.57
N THR A 7 -38.75 -2.39 23.91
CA THR A 7 -38.51 -2.69 22.49
C THR A 7 -38.14 -4.19 22.30
N PRO A 8 -38.42 -4.80 21.14
CA PRO A 8 -38.18 -6.23 20.91
C PRO A 8 -36.69 -6.65 20.91
N TRP A 9 -35.78 -5.69 20.74
CA TRP A 9 -34.33 -5.92 20.58
C TRP A 9 -33.57 -6.00 21.91
N SER A 10 -34.17 -5.52 23.01
CA SER A 10 -33.56 -5.46 24.36
C SER A 10 -33.65 -6.78 25.13
N ARG A 11 -33.78 -7.92 24.43
CA ARG A 11 -33.80 -9.27 25.05
C ARG A 11 -32.40 -9.86 25.22
N TRP A 12 -31.39 -9.32 24.55
CA TRP A 12 -30.00 -9.80 24.65
C TRP A 12 -29.19 -9.12 25.76
N ASP A 13 -29.76 -8.11 26.42
CA ASP A 13 -29.12 -7.43 27.54
C ASP A 13 -29.43 -8.17 28.84
N LEU A 14 -28.68 -9.24 29.13
CA LEU A 14 -28.63 -9.78 30.48
C LEU A 14 -27.94 -8.77 31.41
N PRO A 15 -28.43 -8.58 32.65
CA PRO A 15 -27.83 -7.66 33.60
C PRO A 15 -26.57 -8.30 34.21
N ASN A 16 -25.42 -7.67 34.03
CA ASN A 16 -24.14 -7.98 34.70
C ASN A 16 -23.72 -9.46 34.68
N SER A 17 -22.96 -9.85 33.66
CA SER A 17 -21.85 -10.78 33.89
C SER A 17 -20.56 -9.99 33.67
N GLU A 18 -19.63 -10.05 34.61
CA GLU A 18 -18.22 -9.75 34.38
C GLU A 18 -17.79 -10.47 33.09
N HIS A 19 -17.80 -9.77 31.96
CA HIS A 19 -17.29 -10.33 30.71
C HIS A 19 -15.78 -10.20 30.81
N ASP A 20 -15.14 -11.26 31.28
CA ASP A 20 -13.70 -11.38 31.18
C ASP A 20 -13.34 -11.17 29.70
N PRO A 21 -12.53 -10.14 29.35
CA PRO A 21 -12.19 -9.81 27.96
C PRO A 21 -11.47 -10.96 27.24
N SER A 22 -11.11 -11.99 27.99
CA SER A 22 -10.51 -13.22 27.51
C SER A 22 -11.51 -14.17 26.85
N PHE A 23 -12.82 -13.88 26.80
CA PHE A 23 -13.83 -14.76 26.22
C PHE A 23 -14.75 -14.05 25.21
N TYR A 24 -15.16 -14.78 24.16
CA TYR A 24 -16.12 -14.33 23.15
C TYR A 24 -17.13 -15.43 22.80
N ASN A 25 -18.34 -15.03 22.42
CA ASN A 25 -19.43 -15.97 22.09
C ASN A 25 -19.46 -16.32 20.60
N CYS A 26 -19.42 -17.62 20.30
CA CYS A 26 -19.57 -18.16 18.95
C CYS A 26 -20.95 -18.75 18.75
N ILE A 27 -21.58 -18.40 17.63
CA ILE A 27 -22.94 -18.82 17.29
C ILE A 27 -22.86 -19.83 16.16
N TYR A 28 -23.28 -21.05 16.42
CA TYR A 28 -23.36 -22.14 15.46
C TYR A 28 -24.81 -22.38 15.05
N GLY A 29 -25.05 -22.70 13.78
CA GLY A 29 -26.37 -23.08 13.26
C GLY A 29 -26.86 -22.20 12.11
N VAL A 30 -28.09 -22.47 11.63
CA VAL A 30 -28.68 -21.74 10.51
C VAL A 30 -29.09 -20.33 10.98
N PRO A 31 -28.76 -19.26 10.23
CA PRO A 31 -29.17 -17.91 10.58
C PRO A 31 -30.70 -17.82 10.69
N ASN A 32 -31.19 -17.22 11.77
CA ASN A 32 -32.63 -17.04 12.10
C ASN A 32 -33.40 -18.34 12.39
N SER A 33 -32.71 -19.41 12.81
CA SER A 33 -33.37 -20.66 13.26
C SER A 33 -33.35 -20.80 14.78
N VAL A 34 -34.29 -21.57 15.34
CA VAL A 34 -34.37 -21.87 16.78
C VAL A 34 -33.28 -22.87 17.22
N GLN A 35 -32.50 -23.41 16.28
CA GLN A 35 -31.45 -24.41 16.51
C GLN A 35 -30.05 -23.80 16.61
N GLN A 36 -29.95 -22.52 16.97
CA GLN A 36 -28.66 -21.86 17.17
C GLN A 36 -28.06 -22.27 18.52
N VAL A 37 -26.79 -22.68 18.51
CA VAL A 37 -26.02 -23.04 19.70
C VAL A 37 -25.01 -21.94 19.94
N ILE A 38 -25.09 -21.28 21.11
CA ILE A 38 -24.13 -20.27 21.55
C ILE A 38 -23.11 -20.97 22.44
N GLN A 39 -21.83 -20.85 22.10
CA GLN A 39 -20.72 -21.37 22.89
C GLN A 39 -19.78 -20.21 23.25
N GLU A 40 -19.45 -20.09 24.54
CA GLU A 40 -18.42 -19.18 25.01
C GLU A 40 -17.04 -19.80 24.78
N CYS A 41 -16.14 -19.04 24.17
CA CYS A 41 -14.82 -19.50 23.74
C CYS A 41 -13.73 -18.52 24.15
N HIS A 42 -12.55 -19.02 24.49
CA HIS A 42 -11.44 -18.18 24.94
C HIS A 42 -10.75 -17.49 23.75
N ILE A 43 -10.34 -16.23 23.91
CA ILE A 43 -9.76 -15.39 22.85
C ILE A 43 -8.42 -15.92 22.33
N ASP A 44 -7.60 -16.47 23.22
CA ASP A 44 -6.28 -17.01 22.85
C ASP A 44 -6.34 -18.39 22.19
N VAL A 45 -7.50 -19.04 22.25
CA VAL A 45 -7.73 -20.34 21.63
C VAL A 45 -8.70 -20.10 20.48
N ASP A 46 -8.18 -19.95 19.25
CA ASP A 46 -8.94 -19.73 18.01
C ASP A 46 -10.03 -20.81 17.75
N CYS A 47 -10.12 -21.84 18.60
CA CYS A 47 -11.10 -22.90 18.53
C CYS A 47 -11.73 -23.25 19.88
N CYS A 48 -13.04 -23.47 19.87
CA CYS A 48 -13.79 -23.94 21.02
C CYS A 48 -13.72 -25.47 21.13
N GLU A 49 -14.24 -26.04 22.23
CA GLU A 49 -14.22 -27.48 22.54
C GLU A 49 -14.68 -28.39 21.38
N LYS A 50 -15.61 -27.91 20.53
CA LYS A 50 -16.18 -28.72 19.44
C LYS A 50 -15.70 -28.33 18.04
N THR A 51 -15.42 -27.05 17.79
CA THR A 51 -15.00 -26.57 16.47
C THR A 51 -14.45 -25.14 16.59
N CYS A 52 -13.73 -24.71 15.56
CA CYS A 52 -13.27 -23.34 15.47
C CYS A 52 -14.42 -22.43 15.04
N CYS A 53 -14.51 -21.25 15.64
CA CYS A 53 -15.52 -20.29 15.23
C CYS A 53 -15.25 -19.91 13.79
N ASP A 54 -16.29 -19.95 12.94
CA ASP A 54 -16.18 -19.46 11.57
C ASP A 54 -15.93 -17.97 11.65
N SER A 55 -14.64 -17.63 11.59
CA SER A 55 -14.17 -16.28 11.76
C SER A 55 -14.43 -15.54 10.44
N ASN A 56 -15.68 -15.11 10.29
CA ASN A 56 -16.24 -14.45 9.11
C ASN A 56 -15.39 -13.24 8.64
N TRP A 57 -14.51 -12.72 9.50
CA TRP A 57 -13.53 -11.70 9.11
C TRP A 57 -12.57 -12.20 8.01
N ARG A 58 -12.09 -13.45 8.03
CA ARG A 58 -11.18 -13.97 7.00
C ARG A 58 -11.82 -13.94 5.62
N SER A 59 -13.06 -14.42 5.49
CA SER A 59 -13.79 -14.39 4.21
C SER A 59 -14.08 -12.99 3.71
N LYS A 60 -14.35 -12.03 4.61
CA LYS A 60 -14.60 -10.61 4.25
C LYS A 60 -13.36 -9.91 3.70
N TYR A 61 -12.19 -10.18 4.25
CA TYR A 61 -10.96 -9.51 3.86
C TYR A 61 -10.14 -10.26 2.80
N THR A 62 -10.37 -11.56 2.57
CA THR A 62 -9.63 -12.34 1.56
C THR A 62 -9.66 -11.68 0.18
N LEU A 63 -10.83 -11.19 -0.25
CA LEU A 63 -10.97 -10.52 -1.54
C LEU A 63 -10.21 -9.19 -1.56
N VAL A 64 -10.35 -8.39 -0.50
CA VAL A 64 -9.69 -7.08 -0.39
C VAL A 64 -8.17 -7.23 -0.37
N ILE A 65 -7.65 -8.19 0.39
CA ILE A 65 -6.22 -8.52 0.47
C ILE A 65 -5.70 -8.98 -0.90
N GLY A 66 -6.46 -9.79 -1.63
CA GLY A 66 -6.11 -10.22 -2.98
C GLY A 66 -6.00 -9.06 -3.97
N LEU A 67 -6.98 -8.13 -3.97
CA LEU A 67 -6.96 -6.95 -4.82
C LEU A 67 -5.77 -6.02 -4.49
N LEU A 68 -5.48 -5.82 -3.21
CA LEU A 68 -4.35 -5.03 -2.76
C LEU A 68 -3.02 -5.64 -3.21
N ALA A 69 -2.85 -6.95 -3.05
CA ALA A 69 -1.64 -7.65 -3.46
C ALA A 69 -1.39 -7.52 -4.98
N LEU A 70 -2.44 -7.65 -5.79
CA LEU A 70 -2.36 -7.45 -7.24
C LEU A 70 -1.95 -6.01 -7.59
N PHE A 71 -2.57 -5.02 -6.96
CA PHE A 71 -2.23 -3.61 -7.16
C PHE A 71 -0.77 -3.30 -6.78
N CYS A 72 -0.31 -3.81 -5.64
CA CYS A 72 1.08 -3.69 -5.21
C CYS A 72 2.04 -4.24 -6.26
N LEU A 73 1.73 -5.40 -6.85
CA LEU A 73 2.55 -6.00 -7.91
C LEU A 73 2.64 -5.10 -9.15
N LEU A 74 1.51 -4.53 -9.59
CA LEU A 74 1.48 -3.59 -10.73
C LEU A 74 2.30 -2.31 -10.48
N VAL A 75 2.24 -1.77 -9.26
CA VAL A 75 3.04 -0.60 -8.85
C VAL A 75 4.53 -0.96 -8.85
N ILE A 76 4.91 -2.11 -8.31
CA ILE A 76 6.30 -2.57 -8.30
C ILE A 76 6.83 -2.71 -9.74
N ILE A 77 6.08 -3.33 -10.65
CA ILE A 77 6.48 -3.44 -12.06
C ILE A 77 6.66 -2.05 -12.68
N SER A 78 5.73 -1.13 -12.43
CA SER A 78 5.79 0.24 -12.96
C SER A 78 7.05 0.97 -12.48
N LEU A 79 7.39 0.82 -11.20
CA LEU A 79 8.63 1.38 -10.62
C LEU A 79 9.88 0.75 -11.25
N ILE A 80 9.89 -0.56 -11.50
CA ILE A 80 11.01 -1.23 -12.16
C ILE A 80 11.22 -0.70 -13.58
N VAL A 81 10.14 -0.61 -14.38
CA VAL A 81 10.22 -0.08 -15.75
C VAL A 81 10.70 1.37 -15.74
N TRP A 82 10.15 2.20 -14.85
CA TRP A 82 10.58 3.59 -14.68
C TRP A 82 12.07 3.68 -14.32
N LEU A 83 12.54 2.84 -13.40
CA LEU A 83 13.93 2.81 -12.95
C LEU A 83 14.87 2.34 -14.07
N ILE A 84 14.46 1.37 -14.90
CA ILE A 84 15.23 0.94 -16.08
C ILE A 84 15.36 2.08 -17.09
N ILE A 85 14.25 2.73 -17.47
CA ILE A 85 14.26 3.88 -18.40
C ILE A 85 15.16 4.98 -17.84
N TRP A 86 15.02 5.26 -16.55
CA TRP A 86 15.84 6.25 -15.86
C TRP A 86 17.31 5.89 -15.82
N LEU A 87 17.68 4.62 -15.59
CA LEU A 87 19.08 4.17 -15.61
C LEU A 87 19.73 4.37 -16.97
N ILE A 88 19.02 4.03 -18.05
CA ILE A 88 19.52 4.23 -19.41
C ILE A 88 19.71 5.72 -19.67
N ASN A 89 18.73 6.55 -19.31
CA ASN A 89 18.80 7.98 -19.54
C ASN A 89 19.86 8.66 -18.65
N ARG A 90 20.03 8.21 -17.41
CA ARG A 90 21.08 8.65 -16.49
C ARG A 90 22.46 8.24 -16.96
N GLY A 91 22.58 7.08 -17.61
CA GLY A 91 23.80 6.66 -18.30
C GLY A 91 24.15 7.59 -19.47
N LYS A 92 23.15 8.08 -20.20
CA LYS A 92 23.34 9.07 -21.28
C LYS A 92 23.73 10.45 -20.77
N ASP A 93 23.16 10.92 -19.65
CA ASP A 93 23.54 12.20 -19.04
C ASP A 93 25.04 12.27 -18.72
N LYS A 94 25.62 11.16 -18.23
CA LYS A 94 27.07 11.07 -17.98
C LYS A 94 27.90 11.23 -19.25
N LYS A 95 27.45 10.68 -20.38
CA LYS A 95 28.17 10.76 -21.66
C LYS A 95 28.08 12.16 -22.28
N GLN A 96 26.91 12.79 -22.23
CA GLN A 96 26.75 14.15 -22.75
C GLN A 96 27.60 15.17 -21.98
N ARG A 97 27.73 15.00 -20.65
CA ARG A 97 28.62 15.86 -19.85
C ARG A 97 30.08 15.71 -20.27
N GLN A 98 30.52 14.49 -20.54
CA GLN A 98 31.89 14.24 -20.99
C GLN A 98 32.16 14.86 -22.38
N GLU A 99 31.24 14.72 -23.33
CA GLU A 99 31.36 15.34 -24.66
C GLU A 99 31.40 16.87 -24.59
N LEU A 100 30.62 17.49 -23.69
CA LEU A 100 30.64 18.93 -23.46
C LEU A 100 31.96 19.41 -22.81
N GLU A 101 32.50 18.65 -21.87
CA GLU A 101 33.80 18.94 -21.23
C GLU A 101 34.96 18.82 -22.23
N ASP A 102 34.94 17.79 -23.08
CA ASP A 102 35.93 17.60 -24.15
C ASP A 102 35.84 18.74 -25.18
N ALA A 103 34.62 19.12 -25.61
CA ALA A 103 34.43 20.25 -26.52
C ALA A 103 34.88 21.59 -25.91
N ASN A 104 34.61 21.83 -24.63
CA ASN A 104 35.05 23.04 -23.94
C ASN A 104 36.57 23.09 -23.76
N ASN A 105 37.22 21.95 -23.45
CA ASN A 105 38.68 21.85 -23.40
C ASN A 105 39.31 22.12 -24.77
N ILE A 106 38.77 21.53 -25.85
CA ILE A 106 39.24 21.78 -27.22
C ILE A 106 39.09 23.26 -27.59
N ASN A 107 37.97 23.89 -27.23
CA ASN A 107 37.75 25.31 -27.49
C ASN A 107 38.73 26.21 -26.69
N ASN A 108 39.03 25.85 -25.43
CA ASN A 108 40.03 26.54 -24.62
C ASN A 108 41.48 26.33 -25.12
N GLN A 109 41.79 25.14 -25.66
CA GLN A 109 43.11 24.82 -26.20
C GLN A 109 43.36 25.37 -27.61
N ASN A 110 42.32 25.82 -28.31
CA ASN A 110 42.46 26.49 -29.60
C ASN A 110 42.25 28.02 -29.46
N PRO A 111 43.25 28.79 -28.96
CA PRO A 111 43.17 30.24 -28.90
C PRO A 111 43.12 30.92 -30.29
N GLN A 112 43.34 30.19 -31.39
CA GLN A 112 43.33 30.77 -32.74
C GLN A 112 41.92 31.04 -33.28
N ASN A 113 40.88 30.36 -32.78
CA ASN A 113 39.49 30.63 -33.21
C ASN A 113 38.97 31.96 -32.63
N HIS A 114 39.38 32.35 -31.42
CA HIS A 114 39.02 33.65 -30.84
C HIS A 114 39.76 34.80 -31.57
N LEU A 115 41.07 34.62 -31.80
CA LEU A 115 41.90 35.62 -32.49
C LEU A 115 41.49 35.86 -33.96
N ASN A 116 40.98 34.85 -34.68
CA ASN A 116 40.52 35.02 -36.06
C ASN A 116 39.18 35.76 -36.17
N ILE A 117 38.28 35.63 -35.19
CA ILE A 117 36.99 36.34 -35.21
C ILE A 117 37.21 37.83 -34.89
N ASP A 118 38.03 38.14 -33.88
CA ASP A 118 38.37 39.52 -33.52
C ASP A 118 39.12 40.26 -34.65
N THR A 119 39.98 39.55 -35.39
CA THR A 119 40.71 40.13 -36.54
C THR A 119 39.86 40.24 -37.82
N LEU A 120 38.82 39.42 -37.99
CA LEU A 120 37.84 39.56 -39.07
C LEU A 120 36.88 40.72 -38.81
N GLU A 121 36.42 40.90 -37.58
CA GLU A 121 35.56 42.04 -37.21
C GLU A 121 36.29 43.38 -37.39
N SER A 122 37.58 43.42 -37.04
CA SER A 122 38.45 44.60 -37.24
C SER A 122 38.79 44.91 -38.70
N ARG A 123 38.42 44.04 -39.66
CA ARG A 123 38.66 44.23 -41.10
C ARG A 123 37.41 44.70 -41.85
N ILE A 124 36.25 44.62 -41.21
CA ILE A 124 34.94 44.94 -41.81
C ILE A 124 34.48 46.36 -41.41
N TYR A 125 35.07 46.93 -40.36
CA TYR A 125 34.93 48.35 -39.97
C TYR A 125 36.21 49.13 -40.32
#